data_AF-S3DHC6-F1
#
_entry.id   AF-S3DHC6-F1
#
_cell.length_a   1.000
_cell.length_b   1.000
_cell.length_c   1.000
_cell.angle_alpha   90.00
_cell.angle_beta   90.00
_cell.angle_gamma   90.00
#
_symmetry.space_group_name_H-M   'P 1'
#
loop_
_entity.id
_entity.type
_entity.pdbx_description
1 polymer ?
#
loop_
_entity_poly.entity_id
_entity_poly.type
_entity_poly.pdbx_seq_one_letter_code
_entity_poly.pdbx_strand_id
1 'polypeptide(L)'
;MAFSPKNVTFPTANLQHMFDRHKAAWGYAGRNWNKATGAEFEATIKNFILNTPTVHAGTYRDNDAWLVIEQALPNHCAIVYRPTYEIWSGWELSAAQFLYANNPPYSLGGGALLVFGDVLERVLAAKDHATVDKLAVEFLDTYKANGKKRFDEGSEKVLMEVFAVLDNFALPEVVKEMKGSGVSDDIEDVKRVAQKALAVLEKHSDS
;
A
#
# COMPACT_ATOMS: atom_id res chain seq x y z
N MET A 1 21.36 1.20 10.98
CA MET A 1 22.44 0.32 10.43
C MET A 1 22.44 0.46 8.93
N ALA A 2 23.61 0.53 8.30
CA ALA A 2 23.73 0.49 6.85
C ALA A 2 23.41 -0.92 6.33
N PHE A 3 22.76 -1.02 5.18
CA PHE A 3 22.51 -2.31 4.55
C PHE A 3 23.84 -2.94 4.10
N SER A 4 24.01 -4.23 4.38
CA SER A 4 25.14 -5.02 3.90
C SER A 4 24.60 -6.27 3.20
N PRO A 5 24.67 -6.34 1.86
CA PRO A 5 24.19 -7.49 1.08
C PRO A 5 24.79 -8.82 1.54
N LYS A 6 26.04 -8.80 2.03
CA LYS A 6 26.77 -9.99 2.51
C LYS A 6 26.24 -10.54 3.83
N ASN A 7 25.51 -9.73 4.58
CA ASN A 7 24.93 -10.12 5.86
C ASN A 7 23.54 -10.74 5.69
N VAL A 8 22.95 -10.65 4.49
CA VAL A 8 21.61 -11.18 4.22
C VAL A 8 21.63 -12.70 4.33
N THR A 9 20.71 -13.23 5.13
CA THR A 9 20.51 -14.67 5.28
C THR A 9 19.27 -15.11 4.50
N PHE A 10 19.26 -16.37 4.09
CA PHE A 10 18.23 -16.91 3.20
C PHE A 10 17.53 -18.13 3.84
N PRO A 11 16.70 -17.95 4.89
CA PRO A 11 16.00 -19.07 5.50
C PRO A 11 15.14 -19.82 4.48
N THR A 12 15.24 -21.16 4.45
CA THR A 12 14.50 -22.00 3.49
C THR A 12 13.00 -21.75 3.53
N ALA A 13 12.42 -21.54 4.72
CA ALA A 13 10.99 -21.28 4.88
C ALA A 13 10.56 -19.96 4.20
N ASN A 14 11.38 -18.91 4.31
CA ASN A 14 11.09 -17.61 3.72
C ASN A 14 11.26 -17.65 2.20
N LEU A 15 12.29 -18.35 1.71
CA LEU A 15 12.47 -18.58 0.29
C LEU A 15 11.32 -19.38 -0.32
N GLN A 16 10.88 -20.45 0.36
CA GLN A 16 9.74 -21.23 -0.09
C GLN A 16 8.46 -20.39 -0.11
N HIS A 17 8.21 -19.58 0.93
CA HIS A 17 7.09 -18.64 0.97
C HIS A 17 7.11 -17.66 -0.22
N MET A 18 8.27 -17.06 -0.48
CA MET A 18 8.48 -16.13 -1.59
C MET A 18 8.29 -16.83 -2.94
N PHE A 19 8.79 -18.06 -3.09
CA PHE A 19 8.62 -18.88 -4.28
C PHE A 19 7.14 -19.18 -4.54
N ASP A 20 6.40 -19.68 -3.54
CA ASP A 20 5.00 -20.06 -3.70
C ASP A 20 4.12 -18.89 -4.16
N ARG A 21 4.44 -17.66 -3.72
CA ARG A 21 3.66 -16.46 -4.04
C ARG A 21 4.12 -15.73 -5.29
N HIS A 22 5.43 -15.72 -5.56
CA HIS A 22 6.02 -14.80 -6.52
C HIS A 22 6.93 -15.48 -7.55
N LYS A 23 7.01 -16.81 -7.61
CA LYS A 23 7.86 -17.55 -8.57
C LYS A 23 7.73 -17.10 -10.02
N ALA A 24 6.56 -16.64 -10.45
CA ALA A 24 6.36 -16.18 -11.82
C ALA A 24 7.19 -14.91 -12.14
N ALA A 25 7.22 -13.94 -11.22
CA ALA A 25 8.03 -12.73 -11.34
C ALA A 25 9.51 -13.07 -11.53
N TRP A 26 9.98 -14.11 -10.83
CA TRP A 26 11.39 -14.51 -10.86
C TRP A 26 11.75 -15.50 -11.97
N GLY A 27 10.86 -15.74 -12.95
CA GLY A 27 11.14 -16.65 -14.07
C GLY A 27 10.94 -18.15 -13.76
N TYR A 28 10.27 -18.49 -12.66
CA TYR A 28 9.98 -19.87 -12.22
C TYR A 28 8.49 -20.23 -12.39
N ALA A 29 7.79 -19.57 -13.33
CA ALA A 29 6.40 -19.89 -13.65
C ALA A 29 6.25 -21.40 -13.97
N GLY A 30 5.23 -22.04 -13.38
CA GLY A 30 4.97 -23.47 -13.55
C GLY A 30 5.94 -24.42 -12.83
N ARG A 31 6.98 -23.92 -12.16
CA ARG A 31 7.90 -24.77 -11.38
C ARG A 31 7.38 -25.00 -9.96
N ASN A 32 7.76 -26.14 -9.38
CA ASN A 32 7.41 -26.52 -8.01
C ASN A 32 8.62 -26.46 -7.09
N TRP A 33 8.40 -26.15 -5.82
CA TRP A 33 9.44 -26.15 -4.82
C TRP A 33 9.97 -27.58 -4.58
N ASN A 34 11.29 -27.74 -4.67
CA ASN A 34 12.03 -28.94 -4.31
C ASN A 34 13.49 -28.55 -4.03
N LYS A 35 14.34 -29.51 -3.61
CA LYS A 35 15.74 -29.23 -3.25
C LYS A 35 16.53 -28.54 -4.37
N ALA A 36 16.34 -28.95 -5.62
CA ALA A 36 17.07 -28.37 -6.76
C ALA A 36 16.56 -26.95 -7.07
N THR A 37 15.25 -26.80 -7.22
CA THR A 37 14.62 -25.50 -7.54
C THR A 37 14.81 -24.50 -6.41
N GLY A 38 14.81 -24.95 -5.15
CA GLY A 38 15.09 -24.10 -4.00
C GLY A 38 16.53 -23.56 -4.00
N ALA A 39 17.51 -24.38 -4.36
CA ALA A 39 18.90 -23.95 -4.50
C ALA A 39 19.09 -22.96 -5.66
N GLU A 40 18.43 -23.19 -6.80
CA GLU A 40 18.42 -22.26 -7.94
C GLU A 40 17.77 -20.92 -7.57
N PHE A 41 16.63 -20.96 -6.88
CA PHE A 41 15.92 -19.77 -6.42
C PHE A 41 16.75 -18.98 -5.41
N GLU A 42 17.36 -19.65 -4.42
CA GLU A 42 18.29 -19.01 -3.48
C GLU A 42 19.44 -18.32 -4.20
N ALA A 43 20.09 -18.99 -5.16
CA ALA A 43 21.16 -18.41 -5.95
C ALA A 43 20.69 -17.17 -6.74
N THR A 44 19.47 -17.22 -7.28
CA THR A 44 18.83 -16.11 -8.00
C THR A 44 18.63 -14.90 -7.08
N ILE A 45 17.99 -15.09 -5.92
CA ILE A 45 17.73 -14.00 -4.97
C ILE A 45 19.04 -13.46 -4.38
N LYS A 46 20.01 -14.33 -4.10
CA LYS A 46 21.33 -13.91 -3.65
C LYS A 46 22.05 -13.06 -4.69
N ASN A 47 22.00 -13.44 -5.96
CA ASN A 47 22.58 -12.66 -7.05
C ASN A 47 21.87 -11.30 -7.20
N PHE A 48 20.53 -11.27 -7.08
CA PHE A 48 19.75 -10.04 -7.05
C PHE A 48 20.22 -9.11 -5.92
N ILE A 49 20.27 -9.61 -4.67
CA ILE A 49 20.67 -8.81 -3.49
C ILE A 49 22.11 -8.27 -3.61
N LEU A 50 23.04 -9.06 -4.18
CA LEU A 50 24.44 -8.66 -4.32
C LEU A 50 24.67 -7.60 -5.40
N ASN A 51 23.89 -7.63 -6.48
CA ASN A 51 24.10 -6.77 -7.65
C ASN A 51 23.15 -5.57 -7.70
N THR A 52 22.23 -5.47 -6.76
CA THR A 52 21.19 -4.45 -6.74
C THR A 52 21.40 -3.48 -5.57
N PRO A 53 22.13 -2.38 -5.77
CA PRO A 53 22.59 -1.55 -4.66
C PRO A 53 21.55 -0.56 -4.13
N THR A 54 20.45 -0.34 -4.86
CA THR A 54 19.42 0.61 -4.40
C THR A 54 18.62 -0.01 -3.28
N VAL A 55 18.80 0.55 -2.09
CA VAL A 55 18.21 0.03 -0.86
C VAL A 55 17.61 1.16 -0.04
N HIS A 56 16.35 0.98 0.31
CA HIS A 56 15.60 1.92 1.12
C HIS A 56 15.32 1.31 2.49
N ALA A 57 15.50 2.11 3.53
CA ALA A 57 15.14 1.75 4.89
C ALA A 57 13.65 2.09 5.12
N GLY A 58 12.83 1.10 5.49
CA GLY A 58 11.41 1.30 5.79
C GLY A 58 10.87 0.28 6.79
N THR A 59 9.58 -0.01 6.71
CA THR A 59 8.92 -1.07 7.48
C THR A 59 8.09 -1.95 6.55
N TYR A 60 7.93 -3.23 6.90
CA TYR A 60 7.04 -4.17 6.21
C TYR A 60 6.36 -5.06 7.25
N ARG A 61 5.01 -5.05 7.28
CA ARG A 61 4.18 -5.78 8.26
C ARG A 61 4.70 -5.61 9.70
N ASP A 62 4.76 -4.36 10.13
CA ASP A 62 5.17 -3.93 11.48
C ASP A 62 6.62 -4.22 11.88
N ASN A 63 7.45 -4.72 10.96
CA ASN A 63 8.87 -4.96 11.19
C ASN A 63 9.74 -3.97 10.41
N ASP A 64 10.83 -3.55 11.04
CA ASP A 64 11.90 -2.81 10.39
C ASP A 64 12.46 -3.62 9.22
N ALA A 65 12.48 -3.01 8.03
CA ALA A 65 12.92 -3.68 6.80
C ALA A 65 13.82 -2.80 5.92
N TRP A 66 14.57 -3.46 5.07
CA TRP A 66 15.15 -2.90 3.86
C TRP A 66 14.34 -3.37 2.65
N LEU A 67 14.06 -2.44 1.75
CA LEU A 67 13.54 -2.71 0.41
C LEU A 67 14.71 -2.59 -0.57
N VAL A 68 15.09 -3.69 -1.20
CA VAL A 68 16.13 -3.77 -2.23
C VAL A 68 15.46 -3.76 -3.60
N ILE A 69 15.90 -2.92 -4.54
CA ILE A 69 15.18 -2.68 -5.81
C ILE A 69 16.12 -2.64 -7.01
N GLU A 70 15.85 -3.48 -8.01
CA GLU A 70 16.54 -3.46 -9.30
C GLU A 70 16.08 -2.23 -10.09
N GLN A 71 17.04 -1.42 -10.54
CA GLN A 71 16.77 -0.17 -11.27
C GLN A 71 16.41 -0.40 -12.74
N ALA A 72 16.70 -1.59 -13.26
CA ALA A 72 16.37 -1.98 -14.62
C ALA A 72 15.07 -2.78 -14.64
N LEU A 73 14.34 -2.71 -15.75
CA LEU A 73 13.21 -3.59 -15.96
C LEU A 73 13.67 -5.06 -15.84
N PRO A 74 12.91 -5.89 -15.13
CA PRO A 74 11.49 -5.68 -14.79
C PRO A 74 11.21 -5.06 -13.40
N ASN A 75 12.16 -4.37 -12.76
CA ASN A 75 11.96 -3.71 -11.45
C ASN A 75 11.67 -4.70 -10.30
N HIS A 76 12.44 -5.78 -10.21
CA HIS A 76 12.34 -6.69 -9.08
C HIS A 76 12.64 -5.99 -7.76
N CYS A 77 11.95 -6.40 -6.71
CA CYS A 77 12.21 -5.97 -5.35
C CYS A 77 12.37 -7.14 -4.39
N ALA A 78 13.02 -6.89 -3.26
CA ALA A 78 13.04 -7.81 -2.14
C ALA A 78 13.02 -7.10 -0.79
N ILE A 79 12.42 -7.78 0.20
CA ILE A 79 12.27 -7.32 1.58
C ILE A 79 13.25 -8.11 2.45
N VAL A 80 14.12 -7.41 3.17
CA VAL A 80 15.03 -7.98 4.16
C VAL A 80 14.76 -7.35 5.51
N TYR A 81 14.47 -8.14 6.55
CA TYR A 81 14.23 -7.58 7.88
C TYR A 81 15.53 -7.06 8.50
N ARG A 82 15.50 -5.83 9.03
CA ARG A 82 16.70 -5.19 9.59
C ARG A 82 17.24 -5.84 10.85
N PRO A 83 16.39 -6.30 11.80
CA PRO A 83 16.90 -6.91 13.03
C PRO A 83 17.67 -8.21 12.77
N THR A 84 17.24 -9.00 11.78
CA THR A 84 17.75 -10.37 11.55
C THR A 84 18.58 -10.51 10.27
N TYR A 85 18.53 -9.53 9.37
CA TYR A 85 19.04 -9.62 7.99
C TYR A 85 18.43 -10.77 7.17
N GLU A 86 17.30 -11.34 7.60
CA GLU A 86 16.64 -12.42 6.88
C GLU A 86 15.85 -11.86 5.69
N ILE A 87 16.02 -12.48 4.52
CA ILE A 87 15.10 -12.29 3.40
C ILE A 87 13.69 -12.72 3.82
N TRP A 88 12.68 -11.95 3.46
CA TRP A 88 11.29 -12.26 3.78
C TRP A 88 10.42 -12.51 2.54
N SER A 89 10.47 -11.63 1.55
CA SER A 89 9.67 -11.72 0.33
C SER A 89 10.30 -10.90 -0.81
N GLY A 90 9.73 -10.96 -2.01
CA GLY A 90 10.11 -10.13 -3.14
C GLY A 90 9.32 -10.46 -4.40
N TRP A 91 9.10 -9.47 -5.26
CA TRP A 91 8.25 -9.56 -6.44
C TRP A 91 8.66 -8.52 -7.50
N GLU A 92 8.02 -8.54 -8.66
CA GLU A 92 8.18 -7.54 -9.72
C GLU A 92 7.31 -6.30 -9.42
N LEU A 93 7.90 -5.12 -9.32
CA LEU A 93 7.16 -3.88 -9.09
C LEU A 93 6.50 -3.39 -10.38
N SER A 94 5.25 -2.93 -10.29
CA SER A 94 4.66 -2.13 -11.36
C SER A 94 5.42 -0.79 -11.51
N ALA A 95 5.24 -0.10 -12.64
CA ALA A 95 5.89 1.20 -12.86
C ALA A 95 5.59 2.23 -11.75
N ALA A 96 4.35 2.26 -11.25
CA ALA A 96 3.97 3.11 -10.13
C ALA A 96 4.67 2.69 -8.82
N GLN A 97 4.72 1.39 -8.53
CA GLN A 97 5.41 0.86 -7.35
C GLN A 97 6.93 1.09 -7.39
N PHE A 98 7.54 1.07 -8.58
CA PHE A 98 8.96 1.36 -8.77
C PHE A 98 9.29 2.84 -8.56
N LEU A 99 8.47 3.76 -9.09
CA LEU A 99 8.60 5.20 -8.84
C LEU A 99 8.46 5.53 -7.35
N TYR A 100 7.46 4.91 -6.70
CA TYR A 100 7.22 5.01 -5.26
C TYR A 100 8.45 4.54 -4.46
N ALA A 101 8.97 3.37 -4.81
CA ALA A 101 10.02 2.73 -4.02
C ALA A 101 11.38 3.44 -4.08
N ASN A 102 11.63 4.29 -5.08
CA ASN A 102 12.89 4.99 -5.30
C ASN A 102 12.97 6.43 -4.72
N ASN A 103 11.90 6.96 -4.13
CA ASN A 103 11.85 8.33 -3.60
C ASN A 103 11.55 8.34 -2.07
N PRO A 104 12.57 8.27 -1.19
CA PRO A 104 12.42 8.41 0.28
C PRO A 104 12.34 9.90 0.73
N PRO A 105 11.81 10.24 1.94
CA PRO A 105 11.85 9.45 3.18
C PRO A 105 10.55 9.33 4.01
N TYR A 106 9.59 8.45 3.70
CA TYR A 106 8.46 8.21 4.63
C TYR A 106 7.99 6.75 4.70
N SER A 107 7.52 6.37 5.88
CA SER A 107 6.82 5.12 6.14
C SER A 107 5.50 5.10 5.35
N LEU A 108 5.48 4.41 4.20
CA LEU A 108 4.28 3.96 3.47
C LEU A 108 3.05 4.90 3.52
N GLY A 109 3.14 6.12 2.96
CA GLY A 109 1.95 6.94 2.69
C GLY A 109 1.05 6.37 1.58
N GLY A 110 1.53 5.39 0.81
CA GLY A 110 0.70 4.57 -0.07
C GLY A 110 -0.23 3.60 0.66
N GLY A 111 -0.04 3.33 1.96
CA GLY A 111 -0.91 2.42 2.71
C GLY A 111 -2.35 2.92 2.81
N ALA A 112 -2.52 4.22 3.03
CA ALA A 112 -3.83 4.86 3.04
C ALA A 112 -4.42 4.92 1.63
N LEU A 113 -3.63 5.29 0.61
CA LEU A 113 -4.08 5.28 -0.78
C LEU A 113 -4.50 3.88 -1.26
N LEU A 114 -3.77 2.82 -0.90
CA LEU A 114 -4.12 1.44 -1.25
C LEU A 114 -5.37 0.92 -0.55
N VAL A 115 -5.70 1.47 0.63
CA VAL A 115 -6.88 1.07 1.40
C VAL A 115 -8.11 1.88 1.00
N PHE A 116 -7.94 3.18 0.74
CA PHE A 116 -9.05 4.12 0.55
C PHE A 116 -9.16 4.72 -0.86
N GLY A 117 -8.14 4.56 -1.71
CA GLY A 117 -8.08 5.19 -3.04
C GLY A 117 -9.25 4.80 -3.94
N ASP A 118 -9.52 3.50 -4.09
CA ASP A 118 -10.59 2.99 -4.95
C ASP A 118 -11.97 3.54 -4.54
N VAL A 119 -12.28 3.55 -3.24
CA VAL A 119 -13.56 4.09 -2.76
C VAL A 119 -13.63 5.62 -2.95
N LEU A 120 -12.53 6.35 -2.77
CA LEU A 120 -12.48 7.80 -2.99
C LEU A 120 -12.62 8.17 -4.48
N GLU A 121 -11.98 7.42 -5.39
CA GLU A 121 -12.12 7.63 -6.84
C GLU A 121 -13.56 7.35 -7.30
N ARG A 122 -14.18 6.29 -6.77
CA ARG A 122 -15.60 5.97 -7.03
C ARG A 122 -16.53 7.05 -6.48
N VAL A 123 -16.19 7.68 -5.36
CA VAL A 123 -16.92 8.85 -4.83
C VAL A 123 -16.83 10.03 -5.80
N LEU A 124 -15.66 10.31 -6.37
CA LEU A 124 -15.51 11.36 -7.39
C LEU A 124 -16.34 11.07 -8.66
N ALA A 125 -16.40 9.81 -9.07
CA ALA A 125 -17.15 9.37 -10.24
C ALA A 125 -18.68 9.31 -10.02
N ALA A 126 -19.15 9.36 -8.77
CA ALA A 126 -20.57 9.26 -8.44
C ALA A 126 -21.39 10.43 -9.00
N LYS A 127 -22.59 10.14 -9.50
CA LYS A 127 -23.49 11.11 -10.15
C LYS A 127 -24.80 11.36 -9.40
N ASP A 128 -25.04 10.59 -8.33
CA ASP A 128 -26.29 10.63 -7.58
C ASP A 128 -26.07 10.32 -6.09
N HIS A 129 -27.01 10.77 -5.26
CA HIS A 129 -26.94 10.70 -3.80
C HIS A 129 -26.96 9.24 -3.29
N ALA A 130 -27.70 8.35 -3.96
CA ALA A 130 -27.81 6.96 -3.54
C ALA A 130 -26.49 6.19 -3.74
N THR A 131 -25.72 6.53 -4.77
CA THR A 131 -24.39 5.99 -5.01
C THR A 131 -23.39 6.53 -3.98
N VAL A 132 -23.42 7.83 -3.69
CA VAL A 132 -22.57 8.44 -2.67
C VAL A 132 -22.85 7.84 -1.29
N ASP A 133 -24.11 7.66 -0.92
CA ASP A 133 -24.52 7.04 0.35
C ASP A 133 -23.97 5.61 0.51
N LYS A 134 -24.07 4.78 -0.53
CA LYS A 134 -23.47 3.43 -0.53
C LYS A 134 -21.95 3.46 -0.37
N LEU A 135 -21.28 4.37 -1.06
CA LEU A 135 -19.82 4.53 -0.98
C LEU A 135 -19.39 5.09 0.37
N ALA A 136 -20.22 5.93 1.01
CA ALA A 136 -19.99 6.41 2.36
C ALA A 136 -19.95 5.24 3.35
N VAL A 137 -20.93 4.32 3.26
CA VAL A 137 -20.95 3.09 4.07
C VAL A 137 -19.71 2.24 3.81
N GLU A 138 -19.34 2.04 2.54
CA GLU A 138 -18.15 1.27 2.13
C GLU A 138 -16.85 1.88 2.69
N PHE A 139 -16.72 3.21 2.66
CA PHE A 139 -15.61 3.94 3.25
C PHE A 139 -15.54 3.74 4.77
N LEU A 140 -16.68 3.90 5.47
CA LEU A 140 -16.76 3.75 6.93
C LEU A 140 -16.42 2.32 7.38
N ASP A 141 -16.90 1.31 6.66
CA ASP A 141 -16.59 -0.09 6.96
C ASP A 141 -15.11 -0.40 6.70
N THR A 142 -14.54 0.15 5.62
CA THR A 142 -13.11 0.09 5.35
C THR A 142 -12.30 0.75 6.47
N TYR A 143 -12.75 1.91 6.96
CA TYR A 143 -12.12 2.63 8.05
C TYR A 143 -12.14 1.81 9.36
N LYS A 144 -13.29 1.24 9.73
CA LYS A 144 -13.44 0.37 10.91
C LYS A 144 -12.56 -0.87 10.82
N ALA A 145 -12.51 -1.53 9.66
CA ALA A 145 -11.71 -2.72 9.43
C ALA A 145 -10.20 -2.44 9.55
N ASN A 146 -9.78 -1.19 9.29
CA ASN A 146 -8.38 -0.78 9.28
C ASN A 146 -7.98 0.12 10.47
N GLY A 147 -8.88 0.47 11.39
CA GLY A 147 -8.65 1.45 12.47
C GLY A 147 -7.59 1.09 13.52
N LYS A 148 -6.94 -0.08 13.41
CA LYS A 148 -5.75 -0.44 14.21
C LYS A 148 -4.43 -0.17 13.49
N LYS A 149 -4.48 0.12 12.18
CA LYS A 149 -3.31 0.52 11.39
C LYS A 149 -2.97 1.97 11.72
N ARG A 150 -1.70 2.34 11.57
CA ARG A 150 -1.24 3.73 11.66
C ARG A 150 -0.81 4.19 10.28
N PHE A 151 -1.42 5.25 9.76
CA PHE A 151 -0.94 5.98 8.60
C PHE A 151 -0.09 7.17 9.03
N ASP A 152 0.57 7.84 8.08
CA ASP A 152 1.27 9.09 8.38
C ASP A 152 0.28 10.19 8.82
N GLU A 153 0.77 11.18 9.55
CA GLU A 153 -0.05 12.22 10.17
C GLU A 153 -0.91 13.01 9.15
N GLY A 154 -0.40 13.23 7.93
CA GLY A 154 -1.15 13.96 6.91
C GLY A 154 -2.26 13.12 6.28
N SER A 155 -2.00 11.83 6.05
CA SER A 155 -3.01 10.87 5.61
C SER A 155 -4.10 10.67 6.67
N GLU A 156 -3.74 10.50 7.95
CA GLU A 156 -4.72 10.38 9.05
C GLU A 156 -5.62 11.63 9.13
N LYS A 157 -5.01 12.81 9.06
CA LYS A 157 -5.75 14.08 9.12
C LYS A 157 -6.75 14.21 7.97
N VAL A 158 -6.35 13.89 6.74
CA VAL A 158 -7.26 14.05 5.59
C VAL A 158 -8.34 12.96 5.56
N LEU A 159 -8.03 11.74 6.00
CA LEU A 159 -9.02 10.67 6.14
C LEU A 159 -10.06 10.99 7.22
N MET A 160 -9.66 11.62 8.32
CA MET A 160 -10.60 12.12 9.33
C MET A 160 -11.54 13.22 8.79
N GLU A 161 -11.03 14.10 7.92
CA GLU A 161 -11.87 15.11 7.26
C GLU A 161 -12.92 14.44 6.34
N VAL A 162 -12.52 13.44 5.56
CA VAL A 162 -13.46 12.66 4.73
C VAL A 162 -14.48 11.93 5.58
N PHE A 163 -14.05 11.27 6.66
CA PHE A 163 -14.94 10.61 7.61
C PHE A 163 -16.01 11.58 8.12
N ALA A 164 -15.61 12.77 8.58
CA ALA A 164 -16.53 13.75 9.12
C ALA A 164 -17.59 14.20 8.09
N VAL A 165 -17.22 14.38 6.83
CA VAL A 165 -18.18 14.77 5.79
C VAL A 165 -19.11 13.60 5.42
N LEU A 166 -18.57 12.38 5.27
CA LEU A 166 -19.36 11.21 4.92
C LEU A 166 -20.32 10.77 6.05
N ASP A 167 -19.92 10.91 7.32
CA ASP A 167 -20.77 10.62 8.48
C ASP A 167 -21.95 11.60 8.61
N ASN A 168 -21.77 12.83 8.10
CA ASN A 168 -22.83 13.85 8.04
C ASN A 168 -23.59 13.87 6.72
N PHE A 169 -23.19 13.06 5.73
CA PHE A 169 -23.90 12.97 4.46
C PHE A 169 -25.18 12.15 4.62
N ALA A 170 -26.28 12.63 4.07
CA ALA A 170 -27.56 11.92 4.08
C ALA A 170 -28.33 12.17 2.78
N LEU A 171 -29.28 11.28 2.46
CA LEU A 171 -30.13 11.45 1.30
C LEU A 171 -31.02 12.72 1.43
N PRO A 172 -31.38 13.39 0.32
CA PRO A 172 -32.13 14.65 0.34
C PRO A 172 -33.45 14.59 1.14
N GLU A 173 -34.16 13.46 1.06
CA GLU A 173 -35.36 13.19 1.87
C GLU A 173 -35.07 13.21 3.39
N VAL A 174 -33.95 12.63 3.82
CA VAL A 174 -33.53 12.60 5.24
C VAL A 174 -33.15 13.99 5.71
N VAL A 175 -32.40 14.76 4.91
CA VAL A 175 -32.01 16.14 5.24
C VAL A 175 -33.23 17.05 5.44
N LYS A 176 -34.28 16.87 4.61
CA LYS A 176 -35.54 17.63 4.74
C LYS A 176 -36.26 17.35 6.06
N GLU A 177 -36.17 16.12 6.56
CA GLU A 177 -36.76 15.71 7.83
C GLU A 177 -35.92 16.16 9.04
N MET A 178 -34.59 16.23 8.89
CA MET A 178 -33.65 16.51 9.99
C MET A 178 -33.15 17.96 10.06
N LYS A 179 -33.95 18.94 9.60
CA LYS A 179 -33.54 20.36 9.55
C LYS A 179 -32.86 20.84 10.85
N GLY A 180 -31.59 21.26 10.73
CA GLY A 180 -30.81 21.86 11.81
C GLY A 180 -29.89 20.91 12.58
N SER A 181 -29.79 19.62 12.20
CA SER A 181 -28.94 18.63 12.88
C SER A 181 -27.49 18.58 12.40
N GLY A 182 -27.10 19.40 11.41
CA GLY A 182 -25.74 19.40 10.85
C GLY A 182 -25.51 18.39 9.71
N VAL A 183 -26.54 17.63 9.31
CA VAL A 183 -26.49 16.74 8.14
C VAL A 183 -26.63 17.50 6.82
N SER A 184 -26.00 16.99 5.76
CA SER A 184 -25.91 17.60 4.44
C SER A 184 -26.16 16.58 3.33
N ASP A 185 -26.80 16.98 2.23
CA ASP A 185 -26.92 16.21 1.00
C ASP A 185 -25.95 16.70 -0.10
N ASP A 186 -25.00 17.57 0.26
CA ASP A 186 -24.09 18.19 -0.71
C ASP A 186 -23.03 17.20 -1.25
N ILE A 187 -23.33 16.61 -2.40
CA ILE A 187 -22.40 15.73 -3.14
C ILE A 187 -21.11 16.47 -3.51
N GLU A 188 -21.16 17.76 -3.84
CA GLU A 188 -19.98 18.49 -4.27
C GLU A 188 -19.02 18.75 -3.10
N ASP A 189 -19.55 18.91 -1.89
CA ASP A 189 -18.71 18.97 -0.69
C ASP A 189 -18.01 17.65 -0.41
N VAL A 190 -18.73 16.53 -0.55
CA VAL A 190 -18.16 15.18 -0.46
C VAL A 190 -17.05 14.99 -1.50
N LYS A 191 -17.30 15.36 -2.76
CA LYS A 191 -16.30 15.25 -3.83
C LYS A 191 -15.09 16.14 -3.58
N ARG A 192 -15.29 17.36 -3.08
CA ARG A 192 -14.22 18.30 -2.76
C ARG A 192 -13.28 17.71 -1.71
N VAL A 193 -13.82 17.12 -0.63
CA VAL A 193 -12.97 16.49 0.39
C VAL A 193 -12.36 15.17 -0.08
N ALA A 194 -13.05 14.39 -0.90
CA ALA A 194 -12.49 13.17 -1.50
C ALA A 194 -11.34 13.50 -2.48
N GLN A 195 -11.48 14.56 -3.27
CA GLN A 195 -10.43 15.04 -4.17
C GLN A 195 -9.23 15.57 -3.38
N LYS A 196 -9.47 16.34 -2.31
CA LYS A 196 -8.41 16.78 -1.40
C LYS A 196 -7.70 15.59 -0.76
N ALA A 197 -8.47 14.59 -0.31
CA ALA A 197 -7.93 13.38 0.28
C ALA A 197 -7.08 12.62 -0.72
N LEU A 198 -7.59 12.32 -1.92
CA LEU A 198 -6.80 11.70 -2.98
C LEU A 198 -5.53 12.50 -3.25
N ALA A 199 -5.61 13.82 -3.45
CA ALA A 199 -4.43 14.63 -3.70
C ALA A 199 -3.41 14.58 -2.54
N VAL A 200 -3.85 14.50 -1.28
CA VAL A 200 -2.97 14.37 -0.11
C VAL A 200 -2.42 12.95 0.01
N LEU A 201 -3.24 11.93 -0.18
CA LEU A 201 -2.83 10.52 -0.13
C LEU A 201 -1.88 10.18 -1.28
N GLU A 202 -2.12 10.71 -2.47
CA GLU A 202 -1.23 10.66 -3.64
C GLU A 202 0.05 11.41 -3.32
N LYS A 203 -0.02 12.66 -2.86
CA LYS A 203 1.16 13.43 -2.47
C LYS A 203 1.97 12.75 -1.38
N HIS A 204 1.33 12.11 -0.41
CA HIS A 204 1.98 11.41 0.70
C HIS A 204 2.40 9.99 0.30
N SER A 205 1.86 9.45 -0.80
CA SER A 205 2.44 8.33 -1.51
C SER A 205 3.65 8.77 -2.37
N ASP A 206 3.70 10.01 -2.82
CA ASP A 206 4.83 10.57 -3.56
C ASP A 206 5.90 11.21 -2.66
N SER A 207 5.62 11.33 -1.35
CA SER A 207 6.53 11.84 -0.33
C SER A 207 7.32 10.69 0.25
#